data_AF-F4HC30-F1
#
_entry.id   AF-F4HC30-F1
#
_cell.length_a   1.000
_cell.length_b   1.000
_cell.length_c   1.000
_cell.angle_alpha   90.00
_cell.angle_beta   90.00
_cell.angle_gamma   90.00
#
_symmetry.space_group_name_H-M   'P 1'
#
loop_
_entity.id
_entity.type
_entity.pdbx_description
1 polymer ?
#
loop_
_entity_poly.entity_id
_entity_poly.type
_entity_poly.pdbx_seq_one_letter_code
_entity_poly.pdbx_strand_id
1 'polypeptide(L)'
;MRIVILLFSLFLLSGCYLANGSPSSYIFWESPPNMTKEKDKKISVNCYEDARNSLNDIQKKLFDKGSASWKDVYADKNEYKIFEEAVNLHQKYFFQCLYNSGYRFRPPLIWCLAQDGNNTRICIENMKYRN
;
A
#
# COMPACT_ATOMS: atom_id res chain seq x y z
N MET A 1 -33.23 -12.60 -16.49
CA MET A 1 -33.11 -12.62 -15.01
C MET A 1 -31.71 -12.95 -14.50
N ARG A 2 -31.02 -13.99 -14.99
CA ARG A 2 -29.64 -14.32 -14.53
C ARG A 2 -28.62 -13.17 -14.67
N ILE A 3 -28.68 -12.40 -15.76
CA ILE A 3 -27.78 -11.26 -16.01
C ILE A 3 -27.99 -10.12 -15.01
N VAL A 4 -29.25 -9.84 -14.62
CA VAL A 4 -29.58 -8.77 -13.68
C VAL A 4 -29.09 -9.12 -12.27
N ILE A 5 -29.17 -10.40 -11.88
CA ILE A 5 -28.69 -10.90 -10.58
C ILE A 5 -27.15 -10.83 -10.51
N LEU A 6 -26.44 -11.14 -11.62
CA LEU A 6 -24.99 -10.99 -11.74
C LEU A 6 -24.53 -9.53 -11.62
N LEU A 7 -25.25 -8.60 -12.24
CA LEU A 7 -24.96 -7.16 -12.13
C LEU A 7 -25.18 -6.66 -10.70
N PHE A 8 -26.28 -7.06 -10.05
CA PHE A 8 -26.58 -6.64 -8.68
C PHE A 8 -25.56 -7.17 -7.66
N SER A 9 -25.07 -8.40 -7.83
CA SER A 9 -24.04 -8.98 -6.95
C SER A 9 -22.67 -8.32 -7.12
N LEU A 10 -22.30 -7.87 -8.32
CA LEU A 10 -21.11 -7.04 -8.55
C LEU A 10 -21.22 -5.66 -7.86
N PHE A 11 -22.39 -5.02 -7.91
CA PHE A 11 -22.62 -3.75 -7.23
C PHE A 11 -22.63 -3.87 -5.71
N LEU A 12 -23.24 -4.92 -5.15
CA LEU A 12 -23.26 -5.14 -3.70
C LEU A 12 -21.87 -5.43 -3.12
N LEU A 13 -20.99 -6.11 -3.87
CA LEU A 13 -19.59 -6.34 -3.46
C LEU A 13 -18.76 -5.05 -3.50
N SER A 14 -19.04 -4.13 -4.44
CA SER A 14 -18.43 -2.79 -4.44
C SER A 14 -18.92 -1.91 -3.28
N GLY A 15 -20.14 -2.19 -2.77
CA GLY A 15 -20.75 -1.48 -1.64
C GLY A 15 -20.01 -1.65 -0.31
N CYS A 16 -19.29 -2.76 -0.12
CA CYS A 16 -18.52 -3.01 1.11
C CYS A 16 -17.33 -2.04 1.28
N TYR A 17 -16.72 -1.58 0.19
CA TYR A 17 -15.63 -0.60 0.26
C TYR A 17 -16.15 0.82 0.54
N LEU A 18 -17.35 1.17 0.06
CA LEU A 18 -17.92 2.50 0.25
C LEU A 18 -18.18 2.88 1.72
N ALA A 19 -18.42 1.91 2.61
CA ALA A 19 -18.72 2.18 4.02
C ALA A 19 -17.48 2.17 4.94
N ASN A 20 -16.47 1.34 4.63
CA ASN A 20 -15.30 1.11 5.49
C ASN A 20 -13.95 1.51 4.86
N GLY A 21 -13.97 1.98 3.62
CA GLY A 21 -12.79 2.21 2.82
C GLY A 21 -12.15 0.90 2.35
N SER A 22 -11.44 0.99 1.24
CA SER A 22 -10.60 -0.07 0.72
C SER A 22 -9.46 -0.40 1.67
N PRO A 23 -9.14 -1.69 1.88
CA PRO A 23 -7.99 -2.07 2.68
C PRO A 23 -6.69 -1.54 2.06
N SER A 24 -5.66 -1.38 2.90
CA SER A 24 -4.36 -0.91 2.44
C SER A 24 -3.72 -1.88 1.45
N SER A 25 -3.03 -1.35 0.44
CA SER A 25 -2.33 -2.14 -0.58
C SER A 25 -1.33 -3.16 -0.02
N TYR A 26 -0.78 -2.92 1.18
CA TYR A 26 0.16 -3.81 1.86
C TYR A 26 -0.38 -5.23 2.03
N ILE A 27 -1.68 -5.41 2.22
CA ILE A 27 -2.26 -6.75 2.45
C ILE A 27 -2.23 -7.65 1.21
N PHE A 28 -2.00 -7.07 0.03
CA PHE A 28 -1.94 -7.80 -1.23
C PHE A 28 -0.52 -8.17 -1.65
N TRP A 29 0.47 -7.96 -0.79
CA TRP A 29 1.82 -8.48 -0.97
C TRP A 29 1.91 -9.88 -0.37
N GLU A 30 1.87 -10.89 -1.24
CA GLU A 30 1.91 -12.30 -0.84
C GLU A 30 3.37 -12.77 -0.70
N SER A 31 3.68 -13.38 0.44
CA SER A 31 4.96 -14.05 0.64
C SER A 31 5.07 -15.32 -0.21
N PRO A 32 6.28 -15.74 -0.60
CA PRO A 32 6.46 -16.95 -1.39
C PRO A 32 6.06 -18.20 -0.57
N PRO A 33 5.73 -19.31 -1.26
CA PRO A 33 5.37 -20.56 -0.60
C PRO A 33 6.50 -21.03 0.35
N ASN A 34 6.11 -21.66 1.45
CA ASN A 34 7.01 -22.17 2.50
C ASN A 34 7.79 -21.11 3.29
N MET A 35 7.42 -19.83 3.20
CA MET A 35 8.01 -18.81 4.06
C MET A 35 7.56 -18.99 5.52
N THR A 36 8.53 -19.05 6.43
CA THR A 36 8.23 -19.09 7.87
C THR A 36 7.80 -17.71 8.36
N LYS A 37 6.95 -17.66 9.40
CA LYS A 37 6.51 -16.40 10.03
C LYS A 37 7.69 -15.56 10.53
N GLU A 38 8.73 -16.19 11.05
CA GLU A 38 9.93 -15.49 11.52
C GLU A 38 10.68 -14.82 10.37
N LYS A 39 10.88 -15.53 9.26
CA LYS A 39 11.55 -14.98 8.07
C LYS A 39 10.72 -13.88 7.43
N ASP A 40 9.41 -14.06 7.34
CA ASP A 40 8.46 -13.06 6.84
C ASP A 40 8.53 -11.76 7.64
N LYS A 41 8.49 -11.86 8.97
CA LYS A 41 8.66 -10.71 9.87
C LYS A 41 10.02 -10.04 9.68
N LYS A 42 11.10 -10.82 9.60
CA LYS A 42 12.45 -10.29 9.42
C LYS A 42 12.59 -9.51 8.11
N ILE A 43 12.08 -10.05 7.01
CA ILE A 43 12.09 -9.38 5.70
C ILE A 43 11.28 -8.08 5.76
N SER A 44 10.08 -8.13 6.33
CA SER A 44 9.21 -6.95 6.43
C SER A 44 9.87 -5.82 7.23
N VAL A 45 10.51 -6.13 8.37
CA VAL A 45 11.24 -5.15 9.17
C VAL A 45 12.45 -4.61 8.40
N ASN A 46 13.26 -5.49 7.80
CA ASN A 46 14.43 -5.06 7.04
C ASN A 46 14.05 -4.15 5.87
N CYS A 47 13.05 -4.54 5.09
CA CYS A 47 12.58 -3.73 3.97
C CYS A 47 12.03 -2.38 4.42
N TYR A 48 11.35 -2.33 5.57
CA TYR A 48 10.84 -1.08 6.13
C TYR A 48 11.98 -0.14 6.53
N GLU A 49 13.00 -0.66 7.22
CA GLU A 49 14.17 0.12 7.64
C GLU A 49 15.03 0.54 6.44
N ASP A 50 15.26 -0.33 5.47
CA ASP A 50 16.01 0.00 4.25
C ASP A 50 15.30 1.11 3.46
N ALA A 51 13.97 1.00 3.31
CA ALA A 51 13.17 2.04 2.68
C ALA A 51 13.21 3.35 3.47
N ARG A 52 13.15 3.31 4.81
CA ARG A 52 13.30 4.50 5.65
C ARG A 52 14.69 5.12 5.52
N ASN A 53 15.73 4.30 5.43
CA ASN A 53 17.12 4.75 5.31
C ASN A 53 17.41 5.46 3.99
N SER A 54 16.63 5.16 2.93
CA SER A 54 16.70 5.85 1.64
C SER A 54 16.23 7.31 1.64
N LEU A 55 15.51 7.72 2.70
CA LEU A 55 15.01 9.09 2.87
C LEU A 55 16.13 10.02 3.36
N ASN A 56 16.06 11.30 2.99
CA ASN A 56 16.92 12.33 3.59
C ASN A 56 16.47 12.67 5.02
N ASP A 57 17.28 13.41 5.78
CA ASP A 57 17.00 13.67 7.21
C ASP A 57 15.69 14.43 7.46
N ILE A 58 15.36 15.39 6.59
CA ILE A 58 14.10 16.16 6.70
C ILE A 58 12.91 15.21 6.43
N GLN A 59 13.01 14.40 5.38
CA GLN A 59 12.00 13.40 5.03
C GLN A 59 11.81 12.38 6.16
N LYS A 60 12.90 11.84 6.74
CA LYS A 60 12.84 10.90 7.88
C LYS A 60 12.10 11.52 9.05
N LYS A 61 12.47 12.75 9.44
CA LYS A 61 11.84 13.46 10.55
C LYS A 61 10.34 13.62 10.35
N LEU A 62 9.92 14.06 9.16
CA LEU A 62 8.50 14.26 8.85
C LEU A 62 7.74 12.94 8.68
N PHE A 63 8.37 11.92 8.11
CA PHE A 63 7.83 10.57 8.01
C PHE A 63 7.55 9.98 9.39
N ASP A 64 8.50 10.08 10.32
CA ASP A 64 8.32 9.60 11.70
C ASP A 64 7.24 10.42 12.45
N LYS A 65 7.26 11.75 12.29
CA LYS A 65 6.24 12.65 12.86
C LYS A 65 4.84 12.28 12.36
N GLY A 66 4.68 12.09 11.04
CA GLY A 66 3.39 11.73 10.44
C GLY A 66 2.93 10.31 10.77
N SER A 67 3.88 9.38 10.98
CA SER A 67 3.59 8.04 11.47
C SER A 67 3.03 8.05 12.90
N ALA A 68 3.47 9.00 13.73
CA ALA A 68 2.94 9.20 15.08
C ALA A 68 1.60 9.97 15.07
N SER A 69 1.51 11.05 14.30
CA SER A 69 0.30 11.86 14.13
C SER A 69 0.27 12.53 12.76
N TRP A 70 -0.46 11.93 11.81
CA TRP A 70 -0.61 12.50 10.47
C TRP A 70 -1.28 13.88 10.49
N LYS A 71 -2.14 14.15 11.48
CA LYS A 71 -2.86 15.42 11.64
C LYS A 71 -1.89 16.58 11.94
N ASP A 72 -0.84 16.31 12.70
CA ASP A 72 0.14 17.33 13.09
C ASP A 72 1.00 17.78 11.91
N VAL A 73 1.26 16.86 10.97
CA VAL A 73 1.95 17.19 9.72
C VAL A 73 0.97 17.84 8.74
N TYR A 74 -0.29 17.37 8.67
CA TYR A 74 -1.31 17.92 7.78
C TYR A 74 -1.67 19.39 8.06
N ALA A 75 -1.52 19.84 9.31
CA ALA A 75 -1.75 21.23 9.70
C ALA A 75 -0.81 22.23 8.98
N ASP A 76 0.39 21.80 8.61
CA ASP A 76 1.33 22.59 7.82
C ASP A 76 1.43 22.03 6.40
N LYS A 77 0.96 22.80 5.41
CA LYS A 77 0.94 22.37 4.00
C LYS A 77 2.33 22.05 3.43
N ASN A 78 3.37 22.76 3.88
CA ASN A 78 4.74 22.54 3.40
C ASN A 78 5.32 21.26 4.00
N GLU A 79 5.15 21.05 5.31
CA GLU A 79 5.53 19.79 5.95
C GLU A 79 4.76 18.61 5.36
N TYR A 80 3.45 18.79 5.14
CA TYR A 80 2.61 17.75 4.55
C TYR A 80 3.07 17.35 3.16
N LYS A 81 3.48 18.31 2.31
CA LYS A 81 4.02 18.00 0.99
C LYS A 81 5.29 17.16 1.08
N ILE A 82 6.24 17.53 1.95
CA ILE A 82 7.49 16.78 2.12
C ILE A 82 7.21 15.39 2.72
N PHE A 83 6.26 15.30 3.64
CA PHE A 83 5.79 14.04 4.20
C PHE A 83 5.19 13.14 3.12
N GLU A 84 4.31 13.65 2.26
CA GLU A 84 3.73 12.88 1.15
C GLU A 84 4.82 12.37 0.19
N GLU A 85 5.79 13.22 -0.15
CA GLU A 85 6.96 12.82 -0.94
C GLU A 85 7.76 11.70 -0.26
N ALA A 86 7.99 11.81 1.06
CA ALA A 86 8.68 10.81 1.85
C ALA A 86 7.92 9.47 1.90
N VAL A 87 6.59 9.50 2.08
CA VAL A 87 5.73 8.31 2.07
C VAL A 87 5.79 7.61 0.72
N ASN A 88 5.67 8.36 -0.37
CA ASN A 88 5.73 7.79 -1.72
C ASN A 88 7.10 7.16 -2.02
N LEU A 89 8.19 7.83 -1.59
CA LEU A 89 9.55 7.32 -1.79
C LEU A 89 9.81 6.07 -0.94
N HIS A 90 9.44 6.10 0.34
CA HIS A 90 9.50 4.94 1.24
C HIS A 90 8.74 3.75 0.65
N GLN A 91 7.49 3.96 0.24
CA GLN A 91 6.64 2.91 -0.32
C GLN A 91 7.27 2.30 -1.59
N LYS A 92 7.83 3.12 -2.48
CA LYS A 92 8.54 2.65 -3.68
C LYS A 92 9.69 1.70 -3.34
N TYR A 93 10.55 2.08 -2.40
CA TYR A 93 11.70 1.25 -2.00
C TYR A 93 11.27 0.01 -1.23
N PHE A 94 10.27 0.16 -0.35
CA PHE A 94 9.72 -0.95 0.42
C PHE A 94 9.17 -2.04 -0.50
N PHE A 95 8.34 -1.68 -1.49
CA PHE A 95 7.78 -2.60 -2.47
C PHE A 95 8.84 -3.24 -3.36
N GLN A 96 9.86 -2.50 -3.76
CA GLN A 96 10.99 -3.08 -4.48
C GLN A 96 11.74 -4.11 -3.62
N CYS A 97 11.96 -3.83 -2.34
CA CYS A 97 12.62 -4.75 -1.42
C CYS A 97 11.81 -6.03 -1.18
N LEU A 98 10.48 -5.90 -0.99
CA LEU A 98 9.58 -7.06 -0.90
C LEU A 98 9.66 -7.92 -2.16
N TYR A 99 9.56 -7.30 -3.34
CA TYR A 99 9.64 -8.00 -4.61
C TYR A 99 10.96 -8.75 -4.78
N ASN A 100 12.09 -8.10 -4.45
CA ASN A 100 13.43 -8.70 -4.48
C ASN A 100 13.56 -9.88 -3.50
N SER A 101 12.79 -9.86 -2.41
CA SER A 101 12.73 -10.93 -1.41
C SER A 101 11.77 -12.06 -1.79
N GLY A 102 11.14 -11.99 -2.96
CA GLY A 102 10.26 -13.03 -3.51
C GLY A 102 8.78 -12.80 -3.29
N TYR A 103 8.36 -11.68 -2.70
CA TYR A 103 6.96 -11.35 -2.56
C TYR A 103 6.36 -10.95 -3.91
N ARG A 104 5.04 -11.13 -4.05
CA ARG A 104 4.30 -10.73 -5.26
C ARG A 104 3.08 -9.91 -4.91
N PHE A 105 2.88 -8.84 -5.67
CA PHE A 105 1.72 -7.99 -5.52
C PHE A 105 0.52 -8.58 -6.30
N ARG A 106 -0.49 -9.03 -5.57
CA ARG A 106 -1.66 -9.76 -6.12
C ARG A 106 -2.98 -9.20 -5.60
N PRO A 107 -3.31 -7.94 -5.93
CA PRO A 107 -4.61 -7.38 -5.56
C PRO A 107 -5.74 -8.03 -6.37
N PRO A 108 -6.95 -8.16 -5.80
CA PRO A 108 -8.12 -8.52 -6.57
C PRO A 108 -8.54 -7.35 -7.46
N LEU A 109 -9.03 -7.64 -8.67
CA LEU A 109 -9.44 -6.61 -9.63
C LEU A 109 -10.48 -5.63 -9.05
N ILE A 110 -11.40 -6.13 -8.22
CA ILE A 110 -12.40 -5.31 -7.56
C ILE A 110 -11.79 -4.24 -6.64
N TRP A 111 -10.67 -4.56 -5.98
CA TRP A 111 -9.94 -3.58 -5.16
C TRP A 111 -9.27 -2.52 -6.03
N CYS A 112 -8.64 -2.93 -7.15
CA CYS A 112 -8.01 -2.00 -8.09
C CYS A 112 -9.02 -1.01 -8.70
N LEU A 113 -10.27 -1.41 -8.87
CA LEU A 113 -11.33 -0.60 -9.49
C LEU A 113 -12.17 0.20 -8.48
N ALA A 114 -11.94 0.01 -7.18
CA ALA A 114 -12.66 0.76 -6.15
C ALA A 114 -12.36 2.27 -6.27
N GLN A 115 -13.42 3.09 -6.14
CA GLN A 115 -13.39 4.53 -6.40
C GLN A 115 -13.19 5.38 -5.13
N ASP A 116 -12.83 4.74 -4.02
CA ASP A 116 -12.75 5.33 -2.68
C ASP A 116 -11.32 5.72 -2.28
N GLY A 117 -10.41 5.83 -3.24
CA GLY A 117 -9.02 6.24 -2.99
C GLY A 117 -8.13 6.09 -4.22
N ASN A 118 -6.83 5.93 -3.97
CA ASN A 118 -5.79 5.84 -5.01
C ASN A 118 -5.52 4.40 -5.49
N ASN A 119 -6.45 3.46 -5.28
CA ASN A 119 -6.22 2.03 -5.55
C ASN A 119 -5.87 1.75 -7.00
N THR A 120 -6.57 2.39 -7.95
CA THR A 120 -6.29 2.21 -9.38
C THR A 120 -4.86 2.60 -9.72
N ARG A 121 -4.39 3.75 -9.22
CA ARG A 121 -3.01 4.20 -9.40
C ARG A 121 -2.02 3.22 -8.79
N ILE A 122 -2.24 2.81 -7.54
CA ILE A 122 -1.39 1.85 -6.83
C ILE A 122 -1.32 0.53 -7.60
N CYS A 123 -2.45 0.03 -8.11
CA CYS A 123 -2.46 -1.16 -8.94
C CYS A 123 -1.58 -0.98 -10.17
N ILE A 124 -1.81 0.05 -10.98
CA ILE A 124 -1.04 0.31 -12.20
C ILE A 124 0.46 0.36 -11.91
N GLU A 125 0.87 1.09 -10.87
CA GLU A 125 2.28 1.26 -10.49
C GLU A 125 2.95 -0.05 -10.04
N ASN A 126 2.19 -0.93 -9.40
CA ASN A 126 2.70 -2.17 -8.80
C ASN A 126 2.41 -3.42 -9.63
N MET A 127 1.69 -3.32 -10.76
CA MET A 127 1.45 -4.45 -11.68
C MET A 127 2.74 -5.12 -12.14
N LYS A 128 3.84 -4.36 -12.23
CA LYS A 128 5.18 -4.88 -12.56
C LYS A 128 5.74 -5.89 -11.54
N TYR A 129 5.20 -5.93 -10.32
CA TYR A 129 5.62 -6.84 -9.25
C TYR A 129 4.71 -8.08 -9.11
N ARG A 130 3.80 -8.29 -10.07
CA ARG A 130 2.85 -9.41 -10.03
C ARG A 130 3.50 -10.78 -10.25
N ASN A 131 4.57 -10.83 -11.05
CA ASN A 131 5.25 -12.04 -11.51
C ASN A 131 6.76 -11.99 -11.23
#